data_AF-A0A1E1KEU7-F1
#
_entry.id   AF-A0A1E1KEU7-F1
#
_cell.length_a   1.000
_cell.length_b   1.000
_cell.length_c   1.000
_cell.angle_alpha   90.00
_cell.angle_beta   90.00
_cell.angle_gamma   90.00
#
_symmetry.space_group_name_H-M   'P 1'
#
loop_
_entity.id
_entity.type
_entity.pdbx_description
1 polymer ?
#
loop_
_entity_poly.entity_id
_entity_poly.type
_entity_poly.pdbx_seq_one_letter_code
_entity_poly.pdbx_strand_id
1 'polypeptide(L)'
;MEDIDLQIRAQQPLQKGRIAYPYSHDRRLQSGDQFRESKEQLEGSLAEIDRFYASSEAGPHDGPPNCQRCNKKKNDISRAFYNYYLSNDPRAWYAENLRYKQEMRRRFENPDTYTLDDNHSFFRSVLRDHLKQDLCTVLPTDDANIASFKYKTSDFFNEGRSTEEILDAYLGHVSTIAPSPEAAAFNSALQDSTTRDERAQLYVKYYCSSSWNDSPAVKAIKTKHSRMFEALLPHDHVLALWRKDAQDSQSTKLAELQGKLSDIKMAHSAYLKNKKKKAEKAEKDQRMVDREPARIEKCTLGGCPIEINLVTEEVIECAVCEWMDRKGGERGRAVYCSVEHANEDFADHQDQAYQRRGHHNHYEELEFFRPAEEMEIVS
;
A
#
# COMPACT_ATOMS: atom_id res chain seq x y z
N MET A 1 23.02 -1.40 45.88
CA MET A 1 24.42 -1.13 46.28
C MET A 1 25.24 -2.17 45.56
N GLU A 2 25.76 -1.94 44.37
CA GLU A 2 26.47 -0.75 43.90
C GLU A 2 25.85 -0.14 42.64
N ASP A 3 26.04 1.16 42.53
CA ASP A 3 25.49 2.10 41.58
C ASP A 3 26.65 2.61 40.71
N ILE A 4 26.35 2.92 39.45
CA ILE A 4 26.92 4.06 38.70
C ILE A 4 28.42 4.02 38.37
N ASP A 5 28.76 3.70 37.11
CA ASP A 5 29.41 4.64 36.17
C ASP A 5 29.91 3.87 34.93
N LEU A 6 29.06 3.76 33.90
CA LEU A 6 29.56 3.59 32.53
C LEU A 6 28.95 4.70 31.68
N GLN A 7 29.67 5.82 31.78
CA GLN A 7 29.48 7.05 31.05
C GLN A 7 29.14 6.82 29.59
N ILE A 8 27.96 7.32 29.26
CA ILE A 8 27.56 7.95 28.01
C ILE A 8 28.78 8.58 27.32
N ARG A 9 29.41 7.86 26.38
CA ARG A 9 30.13 8.49 25.28
C ARG A 9 29.07 9.09 24.37
N ALA A 10 28.62 10.28 24.74
CA ALA A 10 27.98 11.20 23.84
C ALA A 10 28.86 11.28 22.59
N GLN A 11 28.31 10.79 21.48
CA GLN A 11 28.83 11.08 20.17
C GLN A 11 28.91 12.60 20.06
N GLN A 12 30.13 13.14 20.16
CA GLN A 12 30.41 14.49 19.72
C GLN A 12 29.90 14.61 18.27
N PRO A 13 29.02 15.56 17.93
CA PRO A 13 28.77 15.91 16.55
C PRO A 13 30.00 16.66 16.03
N LEU A 14 31.03 15.93 15.65
CA LEU A 14 32.16 16.44 14.89
C LEU A 14 31.70 16.66 13.43
N GLN A 15 31.15 17.86 13.18
CA GLN A 15 31.34 18.72 11.99
C GLN A 15 30.22 19.77 11.90
N LYS A 16 30.18 20.71 12.85
CA LYS A 16 29.50 22.01 12.61
C LYS A 16 30.41 22.85 11.70
N GLY A 17 30.15 22.84 10.39
CA GLY A 17 30.87 23.74 9.47
C GLY A 17 30.88 23.38 7.99
N ARG A 18 30.27 22.26 7.57
CA ARG A 18 30.06 21.98 6.14
C ARG A 18 28.63 22.35 5.76
N ILE A 19 28.52 23.30 4.84
CA ILE A 19 27.26 23.62 4.16
C ILE A 19 26.80 22.31 3.49
N ALA A 20 25.65 21.79 3.93
CA ALA A 20 25.09 20.56 3.38
C ALA A 20 24.32 20.90 2.11
N TYR A 21 24.82 20.42 0.97
CA TYR A 21 24.13 20.51 -0.32
C TYR A 21 23.51 19.17 -0.70
N PRO A 22 22.41 19.19 -1.46
CA PRO A 22 21.61 20.36 -1.83
C PRO A 22 20.87 20.96 -0.62
N TYR A 23 20.57 22.26 -0.68
CA TYR A 23 19.64 22.89 0.24
C TYR A 23 18.23 22.29 0.10
N SER A 24 17.50 22.28 1.22
CA SER A 24 16.07 21.95 1.24
C SER A 24 15.28 22.91 0.34
N HIS A 25 14.12 22.45 -0.13
CA HIS A 25 13.29 23.25 -1.03
C HIS A 25 12.91 24.59 -0.39
N ASP A 26 12.46 24.57 0.86
CA ASP A 26 12.11 25.79 1.61
C ASP A 26 13.31 26.73 1.77
N ARG A 27 14.50 26.17 2.03
CA ARG A 27 15.71 27.00 2.24
C ARG A 27 16.11 27.71 0.95
N ARG A 28 15.94 27.06 -0.21
CA ARG A 28 16.17 27.70 -1.52
C ARG A 28 15.20 28.85 -1.75
N LEU A 29 13.90 28.63 -1.52
CA LEU A 29 12.89 29.67 -1.70
C LEU A 29 13.11 30.85 -0.75
N GLN A 30 13.39 30.58 0.53
CA GLN A 30 13.73 31.62 1.50
C GLN A 30 14.99 32.41 1.13
N SER A 31 16.01 31.72 0.62
CA SER A 31 17.24 32.37 0.13
C SER A 31 16.95 33.25 -1.08
N GLY A 32 16.08 32.80 -2.00
CA GLY A 32 15.62 33.59 -3.15
C GLY A 32 14.82 34.83 -2.75
N ASP A 33 13.89 34.69 -1.81
CA ASP A 33 13.13 35.82 -1.27
C ASP A 33 14.06 36.85 -0.63
N GLN A 34 14.95 36.40 0.27
CA GLN A 34 15.92 37.28 0.92
C GLN A 34 16.84 37.95 -0.08
N PHE A 35 17.23 37.26 -1.15
CA PHE A 35 18.06 37.84 -2.21
C PHE A 35 17.32 38.98 -2.93
N ARG A 36 16.04 38.79 -3.27
CA ARG A 36 15.20 39.83 -3.89
C ARG A 36 14.99 41.02 -2.94
N GLU A 37 14.57 40.76 -1.70
CA GLU A 37 14.39 41.78 -0.67
C GLU A 37 15.68 42.61 -0.47
N SER A 38 16.84 41.95 -0.41
CA SER A 38 18.13 42.64 -0.23
C SER A 38 18.50 43.49 -1.44
N LYS A 39 18.19 43.02 -2.65
CA LYS A 39 18.41 43.78 -3.88
C LYS A 39 17.52 45.02 -3.92
N GLU A 40 16.24 44.88 -3.61
CA GLU A 40 15.29 46.00 -3.52
C GLU A 40 15.73 47.03 -2.45
N GLN A 41 16.20 46.56 -1.29
CA GLN A 41 16.77 47.43 -0.24
C GLN A 41 18.02 48.17 -0.71
N LEU A 42 18.91 47.51 -1.45
CA LEU A 42 20.08 48.15 -2.04
C LEU A 42 19.67 49.24 -3.04
N GLU A 43 18.78 48.92 -3.97
CA GLU A 43 18.27 49.87 -4.98
C GLU A 43 17.59 51.07 -4.32
N GLY A 44 16.75 50.84 -3.30
CA GLY A 44 16.12 51.89 -2.50
C GLY A 44 17.15 52.77 -1.78
N SER A 45 18.15 52.15 -1.14
CA SER A 45 19.23 52.88 -0.45
C SER A 45 20.05 53.74 -1.41
N LEU A 46 20.36 53.23 -2.60
CA LEU A 46 21.09 53.98 -3.63
C LEU A 46 20.26 55.16 -4.14
N ALA A 47 18.95 54.96 -4.37
CA ALA A 47 18.06 56.03 -4.78
C ALA A 47 17.91 57.14 -3.72
N GLU A 48 17.88 56.77 -2.44
CA GLU A 48 17.87 57.73 -1.32
C GLU A 48 19.17 58.51 -1.23
N ILE A 49 20.32 57.84 -1.35
CA ILE A 49 21.64 58.48 -1.41
C ILE A 49 21.67 59.48 -2.56
N ASP A 50 21.27 59.06 -3.77
CA ASP A 50 21.26 59.95 -4.93
C ASP A 50 20.34 61.16 -4.73
N ARG A 51 19.15 60.96 -4.16
CA ARG A 51 18.22 62.05 -3.84
C ARG A 51 18.79 63.02 -2.82
N PHE A 52 19.38 62.51 -1.74
CA PHE A 52 20.00 63.33 -0.70
C PHE A 52 21.14 64.16 -1.27
N TYR A 53 22.06 63.54 -2.00
CA TYR A 53 23.19 64.22 -2.61
C TYR A 53 22.82 65.05 -3.84
N ALA A 54 21.59 65.01 -4.34
CA ALA A 54 21.08 65.97 -5.33
C ALA A 54 20.42 67.20 -4.67
N SER A 55 20.08 67.11 -3.38
CA SER A 55 19.43 68.18 -2.62
C SER A 55 20.39 69.27 -2.15
N SER A 56 19.84 70.41 -1.71
CA SER A 56 20.59 71.49 -1.06
C SER A 56 21.12 71.12 0.33
N GLU A 57 20.57 70.09 0.98
CA GLU A 57 20.94 69.66 2.33
C GLU A 57 22.33 69.01 2.39
N ALA A 58 22.79 68.42 1.28
CA ALA A 58 24.09 67.75 1.19
C ALA A 58 25.29 68.72 1.13
N GLY A 59 25.03 70.04 1.09
CA GLY A 59 26.04 71.08 0.97
C GLY A 59 26.63 71.23 -0.44
N PRO A 60 27.38 72.31 -0.71
CA PRO A 60 28.00 72.54 -2.01
C PRO A 60 29.14 71.56 -2.30
N HIS A 61 29.56 71.52 -3.56
CA HIS A 61 30.75 70.76 -3.97
C HIS A 61 31.96 71.69 -3.88
N ASP A 62 32.97 71.32 -3.10
CA ASP A 62 34.09 72.24 -2.76
C ASP A 62 35.35 72.04 -3.64
N GLY A 63 35.27 71.29 -4.75
CA GLY A 63 36.47 71.07 -5.58
C GLY A 63 36.36 69.95 -6.62
N PRO A 64 37.42 69.16 -6.88
CA PRO A 64 37.41 67.96 -7.72
C PRO A 64 36.65 66.77 -7.07
N PRO A 65 36.54 65.59 -7.73
CA PRO A 65 35.76 64.41 -7.29
C PRO A 65 36.13 63.80 -5.92
N ASN A 66 37.11 64.37 -5.23
CA ASN A 66 37.61 63.94 -3.92
C ASN A 66 37.31 64.99 -2.83
N CYS A 67 36.39 65.92 -3.07
CA CYS A 67 35.90 66.83 -2.03
C CYS A 67 35.17 66.06 -0.91
N GLN A 68 34.99 66.69 0.26
CA GLN A 68 34.37 66.04 1.41
C GLN A 68 32.97 65.48 1.09
N ARG A 69 32.14 66.23 0.35
CA ARG A 69 30.81 65.77 -0.08
C ARG A 69 30.88 64.49 -0.92
N CYS A 70 31.75 64.45 -1.92
CA CYS A 70 31.92 63.27 -2.77
C CYS A 70 32.46 62.07 -2.01
N ASN A 71 33.37 62.27 -1.06
CA ASN A 71 33.87 61.18 -0.22
C ASN A 71 32.78 60.64 0.71
N LYS A 72 31.94 61.51 1.28
CA LYS A 72 30.75 61.06 2.05
C LYS A 72 29.80 60.24 1.18
N LYS A 73 29.47 60.72 -0.03
CA LYS A 73 28.63 59.96 -0.98
C LYS A 73 29.21 58.59 -1.30
N LYS A 74 30.52 58.50 -1.61
CA LYS A 74 31.22 57.23 -1.85
C LYS A 74 31.14 56.29 -0.65
N ASN A 75 31.30 56.81 0.57
CA ASN A 75 31.21 56.03 1.79
C ASN A 75 29.79 55.51 2.05
N ASP A 76 28.76 56.31 1.78
CA ASP A 76 27.37 55.88 1.93
C ASP A 76 27.01 54.79 0.90
N ILE A 77 27.46 54.94 -0.35
CA ILE A 77 27.34 53.89 -1.38
C ILE A 77 28.04 52.61 -0.95
N SER A 78 29.29 52.72 -0.48
CA SER A 78 30.06 51.56 0.01
C SER A 78 29.34 50.86 1.17
N ARG A 79 28.73 51.62 2.08
CA ARG A 79 27.92 51.08 3.18
C ARG A 79 26.66 50.36 2.70
N ALA A 80 25.97 50.91 1.69
CA ALA A 80 24.81 50.25 1.10
C ALA A 80 25.18 48.88 0.51
N PHE A 81 26.29 48.81 -0.24
CA PHE A 81 26.81 47.54 -0.75
C PHE A 81 27.32 46.61 0.35
N TYR A 82 27.93 47.12 1.42
CA TYR A 82 28.31 46.31 2.58
C TYR A 82 27.10 45.58 3.15
N ASN A 83 26.00 46.30 3.39
CA ASN A 83 24.78 45.72 3.94
C ASN A 83 24.17 44.65 3.02
N TYR A 84 24.23 44.87 1.70
CA TYR A 84 23.78 43.90 0.70
C TYR A 84 24.61 42.61 0.71
N TYR A 85 25.94 42.70 0.75
CA TYR A 85 26.83 41.54 0.72
C TYR A 85 27.03 40.86 2.08
N LEU A 86 26.79 41.56 3.20
CA LEU A 86 27.07 41.09 4.55
C LEU A 86 25.89 41.32 5.51
N SER A 87 24.72 40.81 5.13
CA SER A 87 23.54 40.78 5.98
C SER A 87 23.69 39.75 7.12
N ASN A 88 23.06 40.07 8.26
CA ASN A 88 22.90 39.14 9.38
C ASN A 88 21.64 38.26 9.25
N ASP A 89 20.91 38.36 8.13
CA ASP A 89 19.71 37.57 7.89
C ASP A 89 20.06 36.06 7.81
N PRO A 90 19.45 35.19 8.64
CA PRO A 90 19.69 33.76 8.60
C PRO A 90 19.19 33.09 7.30
N ARG A 91 18.31 33.76 6.54
CA ARG A 91 17.83 33.29 5.23
C ARG A 91 18.84 33.50 4.11
N ALA A 92 19.89 34.30 4.34
CA ALA A 92 20.89 34.55 3.30
C ALA A 92 21.55 33.25 2.83
N TRP A 93 21.76 33.09 1.52
CA TRP A 93 22.38 31.88 0.97
C TRP A 93 23.77 31.58 1.57
N TYR A 94 24.48 32.64 1.97
CA TYR A 94 25.79 32.60 2.63
C TYR A 94 25.72 32.61 4.17
N ALA A 95 24.55 32.46 4.80
CA ALA A 95 24.39 32.61 6.25
C ALA A 95 25.35 31.69 7.05
N GLU A 96 25.54 30.47 6.58
CA GLU A 96 26.46 29.47 7.15
C GLU A 96 27.87 29.51 6.53
N ASN A 97 28.10 30.33 5.50
CA ASN A 97 29.40 30.46 4.84
C ASN A 97 30.30 31.47 5.55
N LEU A 98 30.94 31.02 6.64
CA LEU A 98 31.84 31.85 7.44
C LEU A 98 33.03 32.38 6.63
N ARG A 99 33.55 31.60 5.68
CA ARG A 99 34.69 32.01 4.83
C ARG A 99 34.33 33.17 3.94
N TYR A 100 33.17 33.10 3.29
CA TYR A 100 32.63 34.22 2.49
C TYR A 100 32.47 35.48 3.35
N LYS A 101 31.84 35.37 4.53
CA LYS A 101 31.61 36.50 5.42
C LYS A 101 32.92 37.17 5.86
N GLN A 102 33.91 36.37 6.26
CA GLN A 102 35.23 36.87 6.67
C GLN A 102 35.96 37.57 5.53
N GLU A 103 36.02 36.94 4.36
CA GLU A 103 36.73 37.48 3.20
C GLU A 103 36.06 38.74 2.64
N MET A 104 34.73 38.75 2.54
CA MET A 104 34.01 39.94 2.10
C MET A 104 34.20 41.10 3.09
N ARG A 105 34.18 40.83 4.40
CA ARG A 105 34.45 41.85 5.42
C ARG A 105 35.86 42.42 5.28
N ARG A 106 36.87 41.56 5.15
CA ARG A 106 38.27 41.95 4.94
C ARG A 106 38.41 42.86 3.72
N ARG A 107 37.68 42.59 2.64
CA ARG A 107 37.73 43.42 1.43
C ARG A 107 37.15 44.82 1.64
N PHE A 108 36.03 44.94 2.35
CA PHE A 108 35.46 46.25 2.72
C PHE A 108 36.32 47.03 3.71
N GLU A 109 37.07 46.34 4.57
CA GLU A 109 38.04 46.96 5.49
C GLU A 109 39.31 47.46 4.78
N ASN A 110 39.56 47.06 3.53
CA ASN A 110 40.75 47.45 2.75
C ASN A 110 40.37 48.08 1.39
N PRO A 111 39.71 49.25 1.37
CA PRO A 111 39.20 49.89 0.15
C PRO A 111 40.29 50.36 -0.82
N ASP A 112 41.52 50.55 -0.34
CA ASP A 112 42.67 50.91 -1.19
C ASP A 112 43.17 49.73 -2.04
N THR A 113 42.84 48.50 -1.64
CA THR A 113 43.24 47.27 -2.37
C THR A 113 42.09 46.70 -3.19
N TYR A 114 40.86 46.84 -2.72
CA TYR A 114 39.68 46.25 -3.37
C TYR A 114 38.65 47.31 -3.69
N THR A 115 38.34 47.45 -4.97
CA THR A 115 37.23 48.29 -5.44
C THR A 115 35.88 47.63 -5.17
N LEU A 116 34.79 48.39 -5.29
CA LEU A 116 33.44 47.81 -5.25
C LEU A 116 33.21 46.80 -6.37
N ASP A 117 33.83 46.98 -7.55
CA ASP A 117 33.75 46.05 -8.66
C ASP A 117 34.48 44.73 -8.36
N ASP A 118 35.63 44.80 -7.67
CA ASP A 118 36.34 43.60 -7.19
C ASP A 118 35.50 42.82 -6.17
N ASN A 119 34.80 43.54 -5.27
CA ASN A 119 33.92 42.94 -4.28
C ASN A 119 32.70 42.29 -4.95
N HIS A 120 32.11 42.96 -5.93
CA HIS A 120 31.00 42.42 -6.72
C HIS A 120 31.43 41.18 -7.52
N SER A 121 32.62 41.20 -8.12
CA SER A 121 33.18 40.07 -8.86
C SER A 121 33.42 38.86 -7.95
N PHE A 122 33.98 39.10 -6.76
CA PHE A 122 34.12 38.05 -5.73
C PHE A 122 32.76 37.48 -5.31
N PHE A 123 31.79 38.33 -5.01
CA PHE A 123 30.43 37.90 -4.69
C PHE A 123 29.83 37.01 -5.77
N ARG A 124 29.90 37.43 -7.04
CA ARG A 124 29.37 36.66 -8.18
C ARG A 124 30.05 35.31 -8.33
N SER A 125 31.36 35.24 -8.13
CA SER A 125 32.11 33.99 -8.17
C SER A 125 31.64 33.02 -7.08
N VAL A 126 31.54 33.47 -5.83
CA VAL A 126 31.13 32.60 -4.71
C VAL A 126 29.65 32.20 -4.83
N LEU A 127 28.78 33.12 -5.29
CA LEU A 127 27.38 32.81 -5.59
C LEU A 127 27.28 31.76 -6.69
N ARG A 128 28.08 31.87 -7.75
CA ARG A 128 28.11 30.88 -8.83
C ARG A 128 28.53 29.50 -8.33
N ASP A 129 29.56 29.42 -7.48
CA ASP A 129 29.99 28.16 -6.87
C ASP A 129 28.91 27.57 -5.94
N HIS A 130 28.24 28.42 -5.17
CA HIS A 130 27.09 28.02 -4.34
C HIS A 130 25.97 27.41 -5.20
N LEU A 131 25.57 28.08 -6.28
CA LEU A 131 24.52 27.59 -7.19
C LEU A 131 24.94 26.27 -7.86
N LYS A 132 26.20 26.13 -8.27
CA LYS A 132 26.71 24.87 -8.83
C LYS A 132 26.58 23.73 -7.83
N GLN A 133 27.03 23.93 -6.59
CA GLN A 133 26.95 22.91 -5.54
C GLN A 133 25.49 22.57 -5.21
N ASP A 134 24.62 23.57 -5.12
CA ASP A 134 23.22 23.35 -4.78
C ASP A 134 22.43 22.65 -5.90
N LEU A 135 22.55 23.13 -7.14
CA LEU A 135 21.75 22.64 -8.26
C LEU A 135 22.24 21.30 -8.82
N CYS A 136 23.55 21.02 -8.71
CA CYS A 136 24.17 19.88 -9.40
C CYS A 136 24.51 18.70 -8.48
N THR A 137 24.32 18.79 -7.16
CA THR A 137 24.60 17.67 -6.26
C THR A 137 23.63 16.51 -6.53
N VAL A 138 24.18 15.38 -6.97
CA VAL A 138 23.44 14.13 -7.20
C VAL A 138 23.23 13.40 -5.86
N LEU A 139 21.99 13.02 -5.61
CA LEU A 139 21.58 12.27 -4.41
C LEU A 139 21.39 10.79 -4.74
N PRO A 140 21.54 9.89 -3.76
CA PRO A 140 21.27 8.45 -3.96
C PRO A 140 19.82 8.13 -4.36
N THR A 141 18.89 9.06 -4.10
CA THR A 141 17.47 8.94 -4.42
C THR A 141 17.11 9.49 -5.79
N ASP A 142 18.06 10.12 -6.51
CA ASP A 142 17.81 10.64 -7.85
C ASP A 142 17.67 9.49 -8.84
N ASP A 143 16.70 9.58 -9.75
CA ASP A 143 16.64 8.68 -10.90
C ASP A 143 17.69 9.04 -11.96
N ALA A 144 17.83 8.19 -12.98
CA ALA A 144 18.82 8.36 -14.04
C ALA A 144 18.63 9.65 -14.85
N ASN A 145 17.38 10.11 -15.03
CA ASN A 145 17.10 11.34 -15.77
C ASN A 145 17.50 12.56 -14.95
N ILE A 146 17.16 12.59 -13.66
CA ILE A 146 17.54 13.66 -12.72
C ILE A 146 19.06 13.73 -12.59
N ALA A 147 19.73 12.59 -12.42
CA ALA A 147 21.19 12.53 -12.32
C ALA A 147 21.86 13.05 -13.60
N SER A 148 21.43 12.58 -14.78
CA SER A 148 21.94 13.05 -16.08
C SER A 148 21.78 14.56 -16.25
N PHE A 149 20.62 15.10 -15.87
CA PHE A 149 20.35 16.54 -15.90
C PHE A 149 21.28 17.34 -14.98
N LYS A 150 21.51 16.86 -13.76
CA LYS A 150 22.43 17.51 -12.80
C LYS A 150 23.87 17.52 -13.32
N TYR A 151 24.33 16.44 -13.95
CA TYR A 151 25.64 16.41 -14.60
C TYR A 151 25.72 17.42 -15.74
N LYS A 152 24.72 17.44 -16.64
CA LYS A 152 24.66 18.40 -17.74
C LYS A 152 24.65 19.86 -17.25
N THR A 153 23.94 20.14 -16.17
CA THR A 153 23.92 21.47 -15.54
C THR A 153 25.30 21.82 -14.99
N SER A 154 25.99 20.87 -14.34
CA SER A 154 27.36 21.06 -13.86
C SER A 154 28.34 21.37 -14.99
N ASP A 155 28.18 20.72 -16.16
CA ASP A 155 29.00 20.99 -17.33
C ASP A 155 28.80 22.43 -17.84
N PHE A 156 27.57 22.92 -17.86
CA PHE A 156 27.32 24.34 -18.20
C PHE A 156 28.02 25.32 -17.25
N PHE A 157 28.12 25.00 -15.96
CA PHE A 157 28.91 25.81 -15.03
C PHE A 157 30.41 25.81 -15.36
N ASN A 158 30.95 24.68 -15.86
CA ASN A 158 32.36 24.52 -16.23
C ASN A 158 32.70 25.14 -17.60
N GLU A 159 31.74 25.19 -18.52
CA GLU A 159 31.89 25.75 -19.88
C GLU A 159 31.99 27.29 -19.92
N GLY A 160 31.88 27.97 -18.78
CA GLY A 160 31.96 29.43 -18.72
C GLY A 160 30.69 30.17 -19.16
N ARG A 161 29.56 29.46 -19.31
CA ARG A 161 28.26 30.09 -19.63
C ARG A 161 27.84 31.07 -18.53
N SER A 162 27.06 32.08 -18.88
CA SER A 162 26.55 33.02 -17.88
C SER A 162 25.65 32.31 -16.86
N THR A 163 25.61 32.81 -15.62
CA THR A 163 24.76 32.20 -14.59
C THR A 163 23.27 32.29 -14.97
N GLU A 164 22.85 33.34 -15.66
CA GLU A 164 21.48 33.53 -16.13
C GLU A 164 21.06 32.45 -17.12
N GLU A 165 21.85 32.22 -18.18
CA GLU A 165 21.59 31.16 -19.16
C GLU A 165 21.50 29.76 -18.52
N ILE A 166 22.33 29.50 -17.50
CA ILE A 166 22.30 28.23 -16.77
C ILE A 166 21.00 28.07 -16.00
N LEU A 167 20.57 29.12 -15.30
CA LEU A 167 19.34 29.10 -14.51
C LEU A 167 18.10 28.96 -15.41
N ASP A 168 18.07 29.66 -16.55
CA ASP A 168 16.98 29.53 -17.53
C ASP A 168 16.90 28.12 -18.11
N ALA A 169 18.04 27.55 -18.49
CA ALA A 169 18.10 26.17 -18.97
C ALA A 169 17.67 25.17 -17.88
N TYR A 170 18.07 25.43 -16.62
CA TYR A 170 17.68 24.61 -15.48
C TYR A 170 16.16 24.63 -15.27
N LEU A 171 15.56 25.83 -15.23
CA LEU A 171 14.12 26.04 -15.06
C LEU A 171 13.31 25.41 -16.19
N GLY A 172 13.73 25.60 -17.45
CA GLY A 172 13.08 24.97 -18.60
C GLY A 172 13.09 23.44 -18.52
N HIS A 173 14.18 22.86 -18.01
CA HIS A 173 14.28 21.42 -17.84
C HIS A 173 13.42 20.91 -16.68
N VAL A 174 13.37 21.61 -15.54
CA VAL A 174 12.48 21.28 -14.40
C VAL A 174 11.03 21.16 -14.86
N SER A 175 10.58 22.05 -15.74
CA SER A 175 9.24 21.97 -16.33
C SER A 175 9.06 20.77 -17.27
N THR A 176 10.12 20.33 -17.94
CA THR A 176 10.09 19.19 -18.88
C THR A 176 10.08 17.84 -18.17
N ILE A 177 10.80 17.71 -17.05
CA ILE A 177 10.87 16.46 -16.27
C ILE A 177 9.72 16.29 -15.28
N ALA A 178 8.84 17.30 -15.17
CA ALA A 178 7.69 17.23 -14.29
C ALA A 178 6.80 16.03 -14.66
N PRO A 179 6.31 15.26 -13.67
CA PRO A 179 5.55 14.04 -13.94
C PRO A 179 4.17 14.30 -14.57
N SER A 180 3.66 15.53 -14.48
CA SER A 180 2.40 15.93 -15.09
C SER A 180 2.37 17.44 -15.40
N PRO A 181 1.47 17.91 -16.29
CA PRO A 181 1.28 19.33 -16.55
C PRO A 181 0.90 20.13 -15.29
N GLU A 182 0.13 19.54 -14.38
CA GLU A 182 -0.23 20.16 -13.10
C GLU A 182 1.00 20.33 -12.20
N ALA A 183 1.91 19.36 -12.19
CA ALA A 183 3.18 19.47 -11.46
C ALA A 183 4.08 20.56 -12.05
N ALA A 184 4.14 20.68 -13.38
CA ALA A 184 4.86 21.77 -14.06
C ALA A 184 4.27 23.14 -13.71
N ALA A 185 2.94 23.27 -13.77
CA ALA A 185 2.24 24.52 -13.43
C ALA A 185 2.43 24.91 -11.95
N PHE A 186 2.39 23.92 -11.05
CA PHE A 186 2.68 24.12 -9.63
C PHE A 186 4.12 24.60 -9.41
N ASN A 187 5.11 23.95 -10.05
CA ASN A 187 6.50 24.38 -9.97
C ASN A 187 6.69 25.82 -10.49
N SER A 188 6.05 26.18 -11.60
CA SER A 188 6.08 27.55 -12.13
C SER A 188 5.50 28.55 -11.11
N ALA A 189 4.31 28.26 -10.58
CA ALA A 189 3.67 29.14 -9.60
C ALA A 189 4.49 29.30 -8.30
N LEU A 190 5.23 28.26 -7.90
CA LEU A 190 6.16 28.35 -6.77
C LEU A 190 7.34 29.28 -7.06
N GLN A 191 7.88 29.29 -8.28
CA GLN A 191 8.97 30.22 -8.65
C GLN A 191 8.50 31.67 -8.68
N ASP A 192 7.25 31.90 -9.08
CA ASP A 192 6.64 33.24 -9.15
C ASP A 192 6.23 33.76 -7.75
N SER A 193 6.06 32.87 -6.77
CA SER A 193 5.68 33.26 -5.41
C SER A 193 6.80 33.99 -4.68
N THR A 194 6.42 34.98 -3.88
CA THR A 194 7.38 35.81 -3.13
C THR A 194 7.22 35.73 -1.62
N THR A 195 6.08 35.21 -1.15
CA THR A 195 5.78 35.12 0.29
C THR A 195 5.51 33.68 0.75
N ARG A 196 5.66 33.45 2.05
CA ARG A 196 5.36 32.14 2.66
C ARG A 196 3.87 31.80 2.59
N ASP A 197 3.00 32.80 2.74
CA ASP A 197 1.55 32.63 2.69
C ASP A 197 1.06 32.23 1.28
N GLU A 198 1.58 32.87 0.23
CA GLU A 198 1.32 32.46 -1.15
C GLU A 198 1.71 31.01 -1.40
N ARG A 199 2.92 30.63 -0.94
CA ARG A 199 3.41 29.25 -1.07
C ARG A 199 2.56 28.25 -0.29
N ALA A 200 2.14 28.59 0.92
CA ALA A 200 1.24 27.76 1.70
C ALA A 200 -0.06 27.47 0.94
N GLN A 201 -0.65 28.49 0.31
CA GLN A 201 -1.85 28.32 -0.52
C GLN A 201 -1.58 27.43 -1.74
N LEU A 202 -0.42 27.59 -2.40
CA LEU A 202 -0.01 26.72 -3.50
C LEU A 202 0.16 25.26 -3.05
N TYR A 203 0.79 25.01 -1.90
CA TYR A 203 0.94 23.68 -1.33
C TYR A 203 -0.40 23.04 -0.98
N VAL A 204 -1.31 23.79 -0.35
CA VAL A 204 -2.67 23.33 -0.05
C VAL A 204 -3.40 22.98 -1.35
N LYS A 205 -3.35 23.86 -2.35
CA LYS A 205 -4.02 23.63 -3.64
C LYS A 205 -3.46 22.40 -4.36
N TYR A 206 -2.15 22.22 -4.37
CA TYR A 206 -1.54 21.11 -5.11
C TYR A 206 -1.68 19.76 -4.38
N TYR A 207 -1.35 19.71 -3.08
CA TYR A 207 -1.34 18.45 -2.33
C TYR A 207 -2.68 18.10 -1.67
N CYS A 208 -3.43 19.09 -1.20
CA CYS A 208 -4.57 18.90 -0.30
C CYS A 208 -5.93 19.11 -0.96
N SER A 209 -5.98 19.37 -2.28
CA SER A 209 -7.24 19.51 -3.00
C SER A 209 -8.13 18.29 -2.81
N SER A 210 -9.37 18.55 -2.39
CA SER A 210 -10.37 17.52 -2.17
C SER A 210 -10.84 16.96 -3.51
N SER A 211 -10.93 15.64 -3.60
CA SER A 211 -11.54 14.94 -4.72
C SER A 211 -12.83 14.25 -4.27
N TRP A 212 -13.80 14.16 -5.18
CA TRP A 212 -15.09 13.51 -4.90
C TRP A 212 -14.93 12.01 -4.57
N ASN A 213 -13.89 11.37 -5.12
CA ASN A 213 -13.57 9.96 -4.91
C ASN A 213 -12.64 9.72 -3.69
N ASP A 214 -12.28 10.74 -2.93
CA ASP A 214 -11.44 10.56 -1.74
C ASP A 214 -12.20 9.74 -0.67
N SER A 215 -11.53 8.73 -0.13
CA SER A 215 -12.05 7.99 1.05
C SER A 215 -12.06 8.90 2.28
N PRO A 216 -12.88 8.62 3.32
CA PRO A 216 -12.88 9.40 4.55
C PRO A 216 -11.49 9.54 5.20
N ALA A 217 -10.69 8.47 5.16
CA ALA A 217 -9.31 8.49 5.66
C ALA A 217 -8.40 9.43 4.85
N VAL A 218 -8.52 9.44 3.52
CA VAL A 218 -7.75 10.36 2.65
C VAL A 218 -8.17 11.81 2.90
N LYS A 219 -9.47 12.08 3.04
CA LYS A 219 -9.96 13.42 3.38
C LYS A 219 -9.37 13.91 4.70
N ALA A 220 -9.37 13.07 5.74
CA ALA A 220 -8.80 13.42 7.04
C ALA A 220 -7.29 13.73 6.95
N ILE A 221 -6.53 12.93 6.19
CA ILE A 221 -5.09 13.18 5.96
C ILE A 221 -4.87 14.51 5.23
N LYS A 222 -5.62 14.77 4.13
CA LYS A 222 -5.52 16.04 3.39
C LYS A 222 -5.86 17.24 4.28
N THR A 223 -6.93 17.17 5.07
CA THR A 223 -7.30 18.24 6.00
C THR A 223 -6.23 18.47 7.07
N LYS A 224 -5.64 17.40 7.63
CA LYS A 224 -4.53 17.51 8.60
C LYS A 224 -3.36 18.29 8.00
N HIS A 225 -2.91 17.91 6.81
CA HIS A 225 -1.74 18.54 6.18
C HIS A 225 -2.03 19.94 5.62
N SER A 226 -3.27 20.22 5.18
CA SER A 226 -3.70 21.58 4.80
C SER A 226 -3.47 22.55 5.95
N ARG A 227 -3.90 22.20 7.16
CA ARG A 227 -3.71 23.01 8.36
C ARG A 227 -2.23 23.22 8.72
N MET A 228 -1.37 22.25 8.40
CA MET A 228 0.07 22.37 8.63
C MET A 228 0.71 23.37 7.68
N PHE A 229 0.31 23.36 6.40
CA PHE A 229 0.73 24.37 5.43
C PHE A 229 0.18 25.76 5.79
N GLU A 230 -1.10 25.86 6.17
CA GLU A 230 -1.73 27.10 6.64
C GLU A 230 -1.03 27.66 7.90
N ALA A 231 -0.51 26.79 8.77
CA ALA A 231 0.34 27.17 9.90
C ALA A 231 1.79 27.53 9.50
N LEU A 232 2.07 27.64 8.21
CA LEU A 232 3.37 28.00 7.61
C LEU A 232 4.50 27.03 7.98
N LEU A 233 4.21 25.76 8.26
CA LEU A 233 5.26 24.78 8.51
C LEU A 233 6.07 24.52 7.22
N PRO A 234 7.39 24.22 7.34
CA PRO A 234 8.25 23.97 6.18
C PRO A 234 7.71 22.84 5.29
N HIS A 235 7.69 23.05 3.98
CA HIS A 235 7.28 22.08 2.98
C HIS A 235 7.89 20.69 3.21
N ASP A 236 9.21 20.62 3.36
CA ASP A 236 9.90 19.33 3.47
C ASP A 236 9.54 18.60 4.77
N HIS A 237 9.23 19.35 5.83
CA HIS A 237 8.72 18.80 7.09
C HIS A 237 7.30 18.24 6.94
N VAL A 238 6.40 18.98 6.30
CA VAL A 238 5.02 18.53 6.05
C VAL A 238 5.00 17.30 5.15
N LEU A 239 5.81 17.27 4.08
CA LEU A 239 5.91 16.10 3.21
C LEU A 239 6.53 14.88 3.91
N ALA A 240 7.50 15.06 4.81
CA ALA A 240 8.06 13.95 5.58
C ALA A 240 6.99 13.31 6.48
N LEU A 241 6.18 14.14 7.17
CA LEU A 241 5.05 13.65 7.97
C LEU A 241 3.98 13.00 7.11
N TRP A 242 3.69 13.54 5.92
CA TRP A 242 2.74 12.93 5.00
C TRP A 242 3.19 11.55 4.55
N ARG A 243 4.46 11.40 4.15
CA ARG A 243 5.01 10.11 3.76
C ARG A 243 4.89 9.09 4.89
N LYS A 244 5.13 9.50 6.13
CA LYS A 244 4.93 8.65 7.30
C LYS A 244 3.47 8.24 7.48
N ASP A 245 2.54 9.19 7.46
CA ASP A 245 1.10 8.90 7.58
C ASP A 245 0.61 7.95 6.44
N ALA A 246 1.13 8.13 5.22
CA ALA A 246 0.83 7.27 4.09
C ALA A 246 1.37 5.84 4.28
N GLN A 247 2.61 5.72 4.78
CA GLN A 247 3.22 4.42 5.11
C GLN A 247 2.46 3.69 6.21
N ASP A 248 2.08 4.40 7.28
CA ASP A 248 1.32 3.84 8.40
C ASP A 248 -0.07 3.38 7.95
N SER A 249 -0.74 4.16 7.11
CA SER A 249 -2.02 3.81 6.50
C SER A 249 -1.92 2.57 5.59
N GLN A 250 -0.87 2.51 4.75
CA GLN A 250 -0.61 1.36 3.89
C GLN A 250 -0.28 0.10 4.70
N SER A 251 0.56 0.22 5.73
CA SER A 251 0.90 -0.86 6.65
C SER A 251 -0.35 -1.45 7.33
N THR A 252 -1.22 -0.57 7.84
CA THR A 252 -2.49 -0.97 8.47
C THR A 252 -3.38 -1.73 7.49
N LYS A 253 -3.52 -1.23 6.26
CA LYS A 253 -4.33 -1.88 5.22
C LYS A 253 -3.74 -3.22 4.80
N LEU A 254 -2.42 -3.34 4.70
CA LEU A 254 -1.75 -4.61 4.41
C LEU A 254 -1.99 -5.63 5.52
N ALA A 255 -1.90 -5.23 6.79
CA ALA A 255 -2.19 -6.09 7.92
C ALA A 255 -3.65 -6.58 7.92
N GLU A 256 -4.60 -5.69 7.63
CA GLU A 256 -6.02 -6.03 7.51
C GLU A 256 -6.28 -7.06 6.38
N LEU A 257 -5.69 -6.82 5.20
CA LEU A 257 -5.81 -7.73 4.06
C LEU A 257 -5.16 -9.09 4.34
N GLN A 258 -4.02 -9.11 5.03
CA GLN A 258 -3.38 -10.35 5.47
C GLN A 258 -4.26 -11.12 6.46
N GLY A 259 -4.90 -10.43 7.40
CA GLY A 259 -5.89 -11.02 8.32
C GLY A 259 -7.06 -11.67 7.58
N LYS A 260 -7.71 -10.91 6.68
CA LYS A 260 -8.80 -11.43 5.83
C LYS A 260 -8.38 -12.63 4.99
N LEU A 261 -7.16 -12.60 4.43
CA LEU A 261 -6.62 -13.73 3.67
C LEU A 261 -6.43 -14.97 4.56
N SER A 262 -5.98 -14.79 5.80
CA SER A 262 -5.88 -15.88 6.77
C SER A 262 -7.24 -16.50 7.08
N ASP A 263 -8.25 -15.66 7.33
CA ASP A 263 -9.63 -16.10 7.61
C ASP A 263 -10.22 -16.88 6.44
N ILE A 264 -10.04 -16.40 5.21
CA ILE A 264 -10.49 -17.10 3.99
C ILE A 264 -9.78 -18.45 3.85
N LYS A 265 -8.47 -18.52 4.11
CA LYS A 265 -7.72 -19.79 4.08
C LYS A 265 -8.24 -20.78 5.13
N MET A 266 -8.53 -20.32 6.35
CA MET A 266 -9.10 -21.16 7.41
C MET A 266 -10.50 -21.65 7.04
N ALA A 267 -11.38 -20.77 6.55
CA ALA A 267 -12.72 -21.12 6.09
C ALA A 267 -12.69 -22.14 4.94
N HIS A 268 -11.79 -21.94 3.97
CA HIS A 268 -11.60 -22.89 2.87
C HIS A 268 -11.08 -24.25 3.35
N SER A 269 -10.11 -24.27 4.28
CA SER A 269 -9.64 -25.52 4.89
C SER A 269 -10.75 -26.26 5.64
N ALA A 270 -11.55 -25.54 6.42
CA ALA A 270 -12.70 -26.10 7.14
C ALA A 270 -13.76 -26.65 6.18
N TYR A 271 -14.05 -25.92 5.09
CA TYR A 271 -14.94 -26.37 4.02
C TYR A 271 -14.45 -27.68 3.38
N LEU A 272 -13.16 -27.77 3.02
CA LEU A 272 -12.58 -28.99 2.45
C LEU A 272 -12.63 -30.17 3.44
N LYS A 273 -12.33 -29.95 4.72
CA LYS A 273 -12.45 -30.97 5.76
C LYS A 273 -13.89 -31.45 5.93
N ASN A 274 -14.87 -30.53 5.94
CA ASN A 274 -16.28 -30.88 6.03
C ASN A 274 -16.77 -31.63 4.79
N LYS A 275 -16.33 -31.23 3.59
CA LYS A 275 -16.61 -31.94 2.34
C LYS A 275 -16.07 -33.37 2.39
N LYS A 276 -14.82 -33.55 2.85
CA LYS A 276 -14.21 -34.88 3.03
C LYS A 276 -15.00 -35.73 4.03
N LYS A 277 -15.33 -35.19 5.20
CA LYS A 277 -16.13 -35.89 6.22
C LYS A 277 -17.52 -36.29 5.70
N LYS A 278 -18.18 -35.44 4.91
CA LYS A 278 -19.47 -35.78 4.28
C LYS A 278 -19.33 -36.93 3.28
N ALA A 279 -18.27 -36.93 2.48
CA ALA A 279 -17.99 -38.02 1.54
C ALA A 279 -17.70 -39.34 2.28
N GLU A 280 -16.86 -39.31 3.32
CA GLU A 280 -16.57 -40.48 4.16
C GLU A 280 -17.83 -41.02 4.86
N LYS A 281 -18.69 -40.12 5.36
CA LYS A 281 -19.97 -40.53 5.95
C LYS A 281 -20.89 -41.16 4.91
N ALA A 282 -21.02 -40.56 3.72
CA ALA A 282 -21.83 -41.12 2.64
C ALA A 282 -21.33 -42.51 2.21
N GLU A 283 -20.00 -42.71 2.12
CA GLU A 283 -19.41 -44.02 1.84
C GLU A 283 -19.73 -45.04 2.95
N LYS A 284 -19.62 -44.63 4.22
CA LYS A 284 -19.95 -45.50 5.36
C LYS A 284 -21.44 -45.86 5.40
N ASP A 285 -22.31 -44.89 5.15
CA ASP A 285 -23.76 -45.09 5.09
C ASP A 285 -24.11 -46.03 3.92
N GLN A 286 -23.47 -45.87 2.76
CA GLN A 286 -23.61 -46.79 1.62
C GLN A 286 -23.18 -48.22 1.98
N ARG A 287 -22.01 -48.40 2.62
CA ARG A 287 -21.56 -49.72 3.10
C ARG A 287 -22.51 -50.37 4.11
N MET A 288 -23.26 -49.58 4.88
CA MET A 288 -24.26 -50.11 5.81
C MET A 288 -25.54 -50.54 5.09
N VAL A 289 -25.92 -49.86 4.00
CA VAL A 289 -27.05 -50.23 3.14
C VAL A 289 -26.73 -51.46 2.31
N ASP A 290 -25.51 -51.54 1.76
CA ASP A 290 -25.05 -52.68 0.95
C ASP A 290 -24.81 -53.96 1.78
N ARG A 291 -24.87 -53.86 3.11
CA ARG A 291 -24.77 -55.01 4.02
C ARG A 291 -26.14 -55.68 4.10
N GLU A 292 -26.50 -56.46 3.07
CA GLU A 292 -27.68 -57.31 3.09
C GLU A 292 -27.66 -58.22 4.35
N PRO A 293 -28.73 -58.24 5.17
CA PRO A 293 -28.82 -59.22 6.24
C PRO A 293 -29.04 -60.59 5.58
N ALA A 294 -28.11 -61.51 5.79
CA ALA A 294 -28.34 -62.91 5.48
C ALA A 294 -29.61 -63.37 6.21
N ARG A 295 -30.70 -63.59 5.47
CA ARG A 295 -31.91 -64.22 6.00
C ARG A 295 -31.67 -65.72 5.99
N ILE A 296 -31.09 -66.19 7.07
CA ILE A 296 -30.85 -67.60 7.33
C ILE A 296 -32.04 -68.14 8.12
N GLU A 297 -32.78 -69.10 7.56
CA GLU A 297 -33.84 -69.83 8.24
C GLU A 297 -33.45 -71.29 8.42
N LYS A 298 -33.95 -71.96 9.46
CA LYS A 298 -33.71 -73.39 9.67
C LYS A 298 -34.71 -74.19 8.85
N CYS A 299 -34.29 -75.35 8.34
CA CYS A 299 -35.21 -76.32 7.76
C CYS A 299 -36.37 -76.61 8.74
N THR A 300 -37.60 -76.58 8.23
CA THR A 300 -38.82 -76.67 9.05
C THR A 300 -39.03 -78.07 9.62
N LEU A 301 -38.50 -79.11 8.95
CA LEU A 301 -38.57 -80.48 9.44
C LEU A 301 -37.85 -80.62 10.78
N GLY A 302 -38.61 -81.02 11.81
CA GLY A 302 -38.13 -81.15 13.18
C GLY A 302 -36.94 -82.10 13.30
N GLY A 303 -35.78 -81.57 13.72
CA GLY A 303 -34.54 -82.33 13.91
C GLY A 303 -33.50 -82.17 12.79
N CYS A 304 -33.82 -81.47 11.70
CA CYS A 304 -32.84 -81.13 10.67
C CYS A 304 -31.95 -79.95 11.13
N PRO A 305 -30.60 -80.09 11.13
CA PRO A 305 -29.69 -79.03 11.56
C PRO A 305 -29.32 -78.04 10.43
N ILE A 306 -29.87 -78.22 9.22
CA ILE A 306 -29.48 -77.43 8.05
C ILE A 306 -30.13 -76.05 8.10
N GLU A 307 -29.30 -75.03 7.95
CA GLU A 307 -29.67 -73.63 7.80
C GLU A 307 -29.67 -73.27 6.32
N ILE A 308 -30.75 -72.63 5.86
CA ILE A 308 -31.07 -72.32 4.48
C ILE A 308 -30.91 -70.82 4.31
N ASN A 309 -30.11 -70.41 3.32
CA ASN A 309 -29.96 -68.99 3.01
C ASN A 309 -31.02 -68.58 1.98
N LEU A 310 -32.05 -67.86 2.44
CA LEU A 310 -33.18 -67.41 1.62
C LEU A 310 -32.79 -66.41 0.51
N VAL A 311 -31.55 -65.93 0.48
CA VAL A 311 -31.08 -64.91 -0.48
C VAL A 311 -30.28 -65.53 -1.63
N THR A 312 -29.58 -66.65 -1.41
CA THR A 312 -28.59 -67.18 -2.35
C THR A 312 -28.89 -68.57 -2.90
N GLU A 313 -29.79 -69.32 -2.27
CA GLU A 313 -30.11 -70.70 -2.64
C GLU A 313 -31.51 -70.80 -3.24
N GLU A 314 -31.74 -71.74 -4.18
CA GLU A 314 -33.11 -72.09 -4.58
C GLU A 314 -33.83 -72.73 -3.39
N VAL A 315 -34.86 -72.04 -2.90
CA VAL A 315 -35.57 -72.38 -1.67
C VAL A 315 -36.74 -73.33 -1.98
N ILE A 316 -36.85 -74.43 -1.23
CA ILE A 316 -37.97 -75.37 -1.35
C ILE A 316 -39.01 -75.00 -0.27
N GLU A 317 -40.17 -74.53 -0.70
CA GLU A 317 -41.26 -74.07 0.18
C GLU A 317 -42.48 -75.00 0.10
N CYS A 318 -43.21 -75.15 1.21
CA CYS A 318 -44.50 -75.83 1.18
C CYS A 318 -45.56 -74.90 0.58
N ALA A 319 -46.10 -75.26 -0.59
CA ALA A 319 -47.15 -74.49 -1.28
C ALA A 319 -48.42 -74.28 -0.43
N VAL A 320 -48.75 -75.21 0.48
CA VAL A 320 -49.91 -75.08 1.39
C VAL A 320 -49.65 -73.99 2.43
N CYS A 321 -48.45 -74.00 3.05
CA CYS A 321 -48.04 -72.97 4.02
C CYS A 321 -47.89 -71.61 3.35
N GLU A 322 -47.32 -71.56 2.14
CA GLU A 322 -47.21 -70.34 1.34
C GLU A 322 -48.60 -69.76 1.03
N TRP A 323 -49.55 -70.61 0.63
CA TRP A 323 -50.92 -70.18 0.38
C TRP A 323 -51.61 -69.66 1.65
N MET A 324 -51.43 -70.34 2.79
CA MET A 324 -52.00 -69.92 4.08
C MET A 324 -51.41 -68.58 4.54
N ASP A 325 -50.10 -68.37 4.37
CA ASP A 325 -49.39 -67.11 4.65
C ASP A 325 -49.95 -65.97 3.77
N ARG A 326 -50.14 -66.21 2.46
CA ARG A 326 -50.77 -65.24 1.54
C ARG A 326 -52.21 -64.88 1.93
N LYS A 327 -52.93 -65.76 2.62
CA LYS A 327 -54.29 -65.52 3.14
C LYS A 327 -54.31 -64.91 4.56
N GLY A 328 -53.14 -64.53 5.10
CA GLY A 328 -53.00 -63.85 6.39
C GLY A 328 -52.89 -64.80 7.58
N GLY A 329 -52.45 -66.04 7.38
CA GLY A 329 -52.20 -66.98 8.47
C GLY A 329 -51.01 -66.58 9.35
N GLU A 330 -51.10 -66.85 10.66
CA GLU A 330 -50.08 -66.42 11.64
C GLU A 330 -48.82 -67.30 11.70
N ARG A 331 -48.86 -68.51 11.13
CA ARG A 331 -47.68 -69.37 11.00
C ARG A 331 -47.14 -69.14 9.60
N GLY A 332 -46.03 -68.41 9.50
CA GLY A 332 -45.39 -68.07 8.24
C GLY A 332 -44.98 -69.27 7.39
N ARG A 333 -44.22 -69.02 6.33
CA ARG A 333 -43.87 -70.04 5.33
C ARG A 333 -42.98 -71.14 5.91
N ALA A 334 -43.26 -72.38 5.53
CA ALA A 334 -42.42 -73.52 5.85
C ALA A 334 -41.40 -73.72 4.72
N VAL A 335 -40.13 -73.79 5.11
CA VAL A 335 -38.97 -73.84 4.21
C VAL A 335 -38.13 -75.09 4.50
N TYR A 336 -37.63 -75.75 3.45
CA TYR A 336 -36.93 -77.03 3.53
C TYR A 336 -35.63 -77.01 2.72
N CYS A 337 -34.62 -77.75 3.20
CA CYS A 337 -33.34 -77.88 2.52
C CYS A 337 -33.37 -78.92 1.38
N SER A 338 -34.42 -79.73 1.28
CA SER A 338 -34.59 -80.75 0.24
C SER A 338 -36.07 -81.06 0.01
N VAL A 339 -36.38 -81.60 -1.18
CA VAL A 339 -37.73 -82.02 -1.56
C VAL A 339 -38.20 -83.20 -0.70
N GLU A 340 -37.26 -84.04 -0.25
CA GLU A 340 -37.53 -85.18 0.63
C GLU A 340 -38.09 -84.72 1.98
N HIS A 341 -37.46 -83.73 2.63
CA HIS A 341 -37.97 -83.16 3.88
C HIS A 341 -39.31 -82.45 3.70
N ALA A 342 -39.50 -81.77 2.56
CA ALA A 342 -40.78 -81.14 2.26
C ALA A 342 -41.90 -82.18 2.13
N ASN A 343 -41.62 -83.34 1.52
CA ASN A 343 -42.59 -84.43 1.35
C ASN A 343 -42.90 -85.16 2.66
N GLU A 344 -41.90 -85.36 3.53
CA GLU A 344 -42.10 -85.99 4.84
C GLU A 344 -43.07 -85.19 5.72
N ASP A 345 -42.94 -83.86 5.69
CA ASP A 345 -43.73 -82.93 6.50
C ASP A 345 -45.03 -82.49 5.79
N PHE A 346 -45.20 -82.84 4.51
CA PHE A 346 -46.31 -82.36 3.68
C PHE A 346 -47.67 -82.84 4.19
N ALA A 347 -47.79 -84.12 4.55
CA ALA A 347 -49.04 -84.71 5.02
C ALA A 347 -49.52 -84.04 6.31
N ASP A 348 -48.59 -83.81 7.25
CA ASP A 348 -48.89 -83.14 8.53
C ASP A 348 -49.32 -81.69 8.32
N HIS A 349 -48.70 -80.98 7.37
CA HIS A 349 -49.07 -79.61 7.02
C HIS A 349 -50.40 -79.52 6.26
N GLN A 350 -50.68 -80.49 5.40
CA GLN A 350 -51.95 -80.61 4.69
C GLN A 350 -53.09 -80.89 5.67
N ASP A 351 -52.92 -81.83 6.60
CA ASP A 351 -53.91 -82.16 7.63
C ASP A 351 -54.16 -80.97 8.58
N GLN A 352 -53.11 -80.25 8.98
CA GLN A 352 -53.24 -79.02 9.77
C GLN A 352 -53.98 -77.92 8.99
N ALA A 353 -53.76 -77.80 7.68
CA ALA A 353 -54.49 -76.85 6.84
C ALA A 353 -55.97 -77.23 6.71
N TYR A 354 -56.29 -78.52 6.52
CA TYR A 354 -57.66 -79.02 6.49
C TYR A 354 -58.40 -78.78 7.82
N GLN A 355 -57.76 -79.07 8.95
CA GLN A 355 -58.36 -78.83 10.28
C GLN A 355 -58.65 -77.35 10.54
N ARG A 356 -57.79 -76.45 10.06
CA ARG A 356 -57.95 -74.99 10.25
C ARG A 356 -59.00 -74.37 9.34
N ARG A 357 -59.21 -74.92 8.14
CA ARG A 357 -60.24 -74.44 7.21
C ARG A 357 -61.67 -74.84 7.64
N GLY A 358 -61.80 -75.80 8.55
CA GLY A 358 -63.09 -76.30 9.03
C GLY A 358 -63.82 -77.15 7.99
N HIS A 359 -64.70 -78.06 8.45
CA HIS A 359 -65.50 -78.93 7.58
C HIS A 359 -66.50 -78.11 6.74
N HIS A 360 -66.05 -77.65 5.57
CA HIS A 360 -66.90 -77.15 4.51
C HIS A 360 -66.86 -78.12 3.31
N ASN A 361 -68.04 -78.36 2.76
CA ASN A 361 -68.36 -79.49 1.88
C ASN A 361 -67.44 -79.65 0.66
N HIS A 362 -67.01 -80.90 0.45
CA HIS A 362 -66.57 -81.46 -0.84
C HIS A 362 -67.49 -81.01 -1.98
N TYR A 363 -67.03 -80.13 -2.87
CA TYR A 363 -67.43 -80.09 -4.31
C TYR A 363 -66.58 -79.16 -5.20
N GLU A 364 -65.48 -78.55 -4.73
CA GLU A 364 -64.61 -77.67 -5.54
C GLU A 364 -63.14 -78.16 -5.70
N GLU A 365 -62.88 -79.46 -5.53
CA GLU A 365 -61.51 -80.04 -5.69
C GLU A 365 -61.36 -81.04 -6.86
N LEU A 366 -62.16 -80.93 -7.92
CA LEU A 366 -61.95 -81.71 -9.15
C LEU A 366 -62.04 -80.88 -10.42
N GLU A 367 -61.42 -79.70 -10.42
CA GLU A 367 -60.92 -79.12 -11.67
C GLU A 367 -59.39 -79.07 -11.66
N PHE A 368 -58.82 -80.13 -12.24
CA PHE A 368 -57.72 -80.07 -13.22
C PHE A 368 -56.43 -79.36 -12.72
N PHE A 369 -55.43 -80.06 -12.20
CA PHE A 369 -54.58 -80.98 -12.99
C PHE A 369 -54.89 -80.96 -14.50
N ARG A 370 -54.52 -79.86 -15.17
CA ARG A 370 -54.23 -79.85 -16.60
C ARG A 370 -52.76 -79.50 -16.81
N PRO A 371 -52.06 -80.16 -17.74
CA PRO A 371 -50.76 -79.69 -18.20
C PRO A 371 -50.86 -78.24 -18.70
N ALA A 372 -49.84 -77.45 -18.43
CA ALA A 372 -49.73 -76.08 -18.94
C ALA A 372 -49.54 -76.09 -20.48
N GLU A 373 -50.64 -76.09 -21.22
CA GLU A 373 -50.66 -75.64 -22.61
C GLU A 373 -50.82 -74.12 -22.62
N GLU A 374 -49.68 -73.42 -22.53
CA GLU A 374 -49.37 -72.06 -23.04
C GLU A 374 -48.12 -71.46 -22.36
N MET A 375 -47.06 -72.28 -22.14
CA MET A 375 -45.70 -71.73 -22.08
C MET A 375 -45.07 -71.87 -23.46
N GLU A 376 -45.00 -70.73 -24.16
CA GLU A 376 -44.16 -70.53 -25.33
C GLU A 376 -42.71 -70.88 -25.02
N ILE A 377 -42.11 -71.65 -25.94
CA ILE A 377 -40.65 -71.74 -26.07
C ILE A 377 -40.20 -70.42 -26.70
N VAL A 378 -39.55 -69.56 -25.92
CA VAL A 378 -38.67 -68.53 -26.49
C VAL A 378 -37.34 -69.20 -26.78
N SER A 379 -37.01 -69.30 -28.08
CA SER A 379 -35.69 -69.62 -28.61
C SER A 379 -34.66 -68.55 -28.31
#